data_AF-A0AAU9Z2V8-F1
#
_entry.id   AF-A0AAU9Z2V8-F1
#
_cell.length_a   1.000
_cell.length_b   1.000
_cell.length_c   1.000
_cell.angle_alpha   90.00
_cell.angle_beta   90.00
_cell.angle_gamma   90.00
#
_symmetry.space_group_name_H-M   'P 1'
#
loop_
_entity.id
_entity.type
_entity.pdbx_description
1 polymer ?
#
loop_
_entity_poly.entity_id
_entity_poly.type
_entity_poly.pdbx_seq_one_letter_code
_entity_poly.pdbx_strand_id
1 'polypeptide(L)'
;MWRICPRLRGWGRGLSNRPSSDPTGSMCPRPTLRPPARAYVPPAERKRFYQNVSISQGEGGFEINLDHRKLKTPQAKLFTVPSEALAIAVATEWDSQQDTIKFYTMHLTTLCNTSLDNPTQRNKDQMIRAAVKFLDTDTIWWFLQ
;
A
#
# COMPACT_ATOMS: atom_id res chain seq x y z
N MET A 1 27.37 13.64 -19.38
CA MET A 1 28.79 13.80 -19.80
C MET A 1 29.66 12.88 -18.95
N TRP A 2 29.85 11.62 -19.34
CA TRP A 2 30.96 10.75 -18.92
C TRP A 2 31.31 9.83 -20.10
N ARG A 3 32.61 9.79 -20.40
CA ARG A 3 33.28 9.20 -21.59
C ARG A 3 33.41 7.67 -21.47
N ILE A 4 33.14 6.92 -22.55
CA ILE A 4 34.08 6.22 -23.47
C ILE A 4 35.14 5.34 -22.78
N CYS A 5 35.16 4.03 -23.14
CA CYS A 5 36.33 3.21 -23.56
C CYS A 5 35.94 1.70 -23.70
N PRO A 6 36.71 0.82 -24.39
CA PRO A 6 36.80 0.74 -25.85
C PRO A 6 36.70 -0.69 -26.45
N ARG A 7 36.46 -0.67 -27.75
CA ARG A 7 36.76 -1.65 -28.82
C ARG A 7 37.83 -2.73 -28.52
N LEU A 8 37.46 -4.01 -28.67
CA LEU A 8 38.40 -5.10 -28.98
C LEU A 8 38.17 -5.58 -30.43
N ARG A 9 39.19 -5.38 -31.27
CA ARG A 9 39.54 -6.21 -32.43
C ARG A 9 39.96 -7.58 -31.87
N GLY A 10 39.73 -8.75 -32.45
CA GLY A 10 39.53 -9.15 -33.83
C GLY A 10 40.34 -10.44 -34.02
N TRP A 11 39.76 -11.48 -34.64
CA TRP A 11 40.35 -12.71 -35.18
C TRP A 11 39.16 -13.62 -35.51
N GLY A 12 39.06 -14.38 -36.58
CA GLY A 12 39.95 -14.71 -37.69
C GLY A 12 39.11 -15.55 -38.67
N ARG A 13 39.52 -15.55 -39.94
CA ARG A 13 38.82 -16.15 -41.07
C ARG A 13 38.61 -17.66 -40.92
N GLY A 14 37.52 -18.16 -41.49
CA GLY A 14 37.31 -19.59 -41.77
C GLY A 14 36.12 -19.79 -42.70
N LEU A 15 36.34 -19.57 -44.00
CA LEU A 15 35.43 -20.02 -45.06
C LEU A 15 35.55 -21.54 -45.17
N SER A 16 34.45 -22.27 -45.03
CA SER A 16 34.31 -23.61 -45.59
C SER A 16 32.86 -23.82 -46.03
N ASN A 17 32.68 -23.91 -47.34
CA ASN A 17 31.44 -24.25 -48.02
C ASN A 17 30.95 -25.63 -47.59
N ARG A 18 29.64 -25.76 -47.32
CA ARG A 18 28.86 -26.99 -47.54
C ARG A 18 27.43 -26.64 -48.02
N PRO A 19 26.80 -27.52 -48.80
CA PRO A 19 25.83 -27.16 -49.84
C PRO A 19 24.37 -27.13 -49.34
N SER A 20 23.50 -26.57 -50.19
CA SER A 20 22.05 -26.46 -50.07
C SER A 20 21.30 -27.76 -50.35
N SER A 21 20.34 -28.10 -49.47
CA SER A 21 19.13 -28.97 -49.54
C SER A 21 19.01 -29.70 -48.19
N ASP A 22 17.93 -29.63 -47.39
CA ASP A 22 16.50 -29.76 -47.66
C ASP A 22 15.62 -28.89 -46.73
N PRO A 23 14.39 -28.53 -47.15
CA PRO A 23 13.44 -27.79 -46.32
C PRO A 23 12.48 -28.75 -45.61
N THR A 24 12.92 -29.44 -44.55
CA THR A 24 11.97 -30.10 -43.62
C THR A 24 12.50 -30.13 -42.19
N GLY A 25 12.75 -28.95 -41.62
CA GLY A 25 12.99 -28.78 -40.19
C GLY A 25 11.67 -28.51 -39.47
N SER A 26 11.08 -29.53 -38.85
CA SER A 26 9.94 -29.36 -37.93
C SER A 26 10.31 -28.37 -36.82
N MET A 27 9.78 -27.15 -36.92
CA MET A 27 10.00 -26.09 -35.95
C MET A 27 9.15 -26.42 -34.72
N CYS A 28 9.73 -27.11 -33.74
CA CYS A 28 9.09 -27.27 -32.43
C CYS A 28 8.80 -25.86 -31.90
N PRO A 29 7.54 -25.50 -31.59
CA PRO A 29 7.24 -24.22 -30.98
C PRO A 29 8.02 -24.11 -29.68
N ARG A 30 8.81 -23.04 -29.52
CA ARG A 30 9.50 -22.74 -28.27
C ARG A 30 8.46 -22.78 -27.15
N PRO A 31 8.63 -23.58 -26.08
CA PRO A 31 7.70 -23.56 -24.97
C PRO A 31 7.65 -22.13 -24.44
N THR A 32 6.47 -21.51 -24.50
CA THR A 32 6.23 -20.23 -23.85
C THR A 32 6.40 -20.47 -22.37
N LEU A 33 7.57 -20.12 -21.82
CA LEU A 33 7.77 -20.10 -20.37
C LEU A 33 6.76 -19.10 -19.82
N ARG A 34 5.69 -19.62 -19.21
CA ARG A 34 4.74 -18.79 -18.47
C ARG A 34 5.55 -18.04 -17.41
N PRO A 35 5.44 -16.71 -17.31
CA PRO A 35 6.05 -16.00 -16.19
C PRO A 35 5.52 -16.63 -14.90
N PRO A 36 6.38 -16.91 -13.91
CA PRO A 36 5.94 -17.52 -12.67
C PRO A 36 4.82 -16.67 -12.06
N ALA A 37 3.76 -17.33 -11.59
CA ALA A 37 2.71 -16.67 -10.85
C ALA A 37 3.38 -15.83 -9.74
N ARG A 38 3.12 -14.52 -9.73
CA ARG A 38 3.72 -13.60 -8.78
C ARG A 38 3.29 -14.05 -7.38
N ALA A 39 4.20 -14.66 -6.63
CA ALA A 39 3.92 -15.07 -5.26
C ALA A 39 3.52 -13.82 -4.44
N TYR A 40 2.39 -13.89 -3.75
CA TYR A 40 1.97 -12.85 -2.82
C TYR A 40 2.97 -12.84 -1.65
N VAL A 41 3.72 -11.75 -1.52
CA VAL A 41 4.55 -11.49 -0.35
C VAL A 41 3.70 -10.62 0.58
N PRO A 42 3.30 -11.10 1.77
CA PRO A 42 2.56 -10.26 2.69
C PRO A 42 3.39 -9.02 3.06
N PRO A 43 2.75 -7.86 3.26
CA PRO A 43 3.44 -6.66 3.75
C PRO A 43 4.22 -7.00 5.01
N ALA A 44 5.50 -6.62 5.07
CA ALA A 44 6.33 -6.86 6.25
C ALA A 44 5.71 -6.16 7.47
N GLU A 45 5.33 -6.93 8.48
CA GLU A 45 4.87 -6.40 9.77
C GLU A 45 6.00 -5.61 10.43
N ARG A 46 5.70 -4.40 10.91
CA ARG A 46 6.69 -3.55 11.57
C ARG A 46 6.79 -3.94 13.04
N LYS A 47 8.01 -4.08 13.56
CA LYS A 47 8.25 -4.26 14.99
C LYS A 47 7.74 -3.04 15.77
N ARG A 48 7.14 -3.25 16.96
CA ARG A 48 6.81 -2.16 17.90
C ARG A 48 8.08 -1.37 18.23
N PHE A 49 8.01 -0.06 18.03
CA PHE A 49 9.16 0.85 18.17
C PHE A 49 8.98 1.87 19.30
N TYR A 50 7.89 1.77 20.06
CA TYR A 50 7.51 2.68 21.14
C TYR A 50 7.19 1.89 22.40
N GLN A 51 7.35 2.53 23.57
CA GLN A 51 7.07 1.90 24.86
C GLN A 51 5.78 2.43 25.48
N ASN A 52 5.62 3.75 25.54
CA ASN A 52 4.50 4.41 26.18
C ASN A 52 3.58 5.07 25.15
N VAL A 53 2.27 5.05 25.42
CA VAL A 53 1.27 5.78 24.66
C VAL A 53 0.61 6.79 25.60
N SER A 54 0.54 8.05 25.18
CA SER A 54 -0.10 9.11 25.96
C SER A 54 -0.96 10.00 25.07
N ILE A 55 -1.85 10.75 25.71
CA ILE A 55 -2.75 11.69 25.04
C ILE A 55 -2.39 13.08 25.53
N SER A 56 -2.33 14.04 24.61
CA SER A 56 -2.15 15.45 24.93
C SER A 56 -3.22 16.29 24.25
N GLN A 57 -3.61 17.39 24.89
CA GLN A 57 -4.48 18.37 24.28
C GLN A 57 -3.64 19.41 23.53
N GLY A 58 -3.93 19.60 22.24
CA GLY A 58 -3.32 20.62 21.39
C GLY A 58 -4.34 21.70 20.98
N GLU A 59 -3.91 22.64 20.16
CA GLU A 59 -4.75 23.77 19.72
C GLU A 59 -5.99 23.35 18.91
N GLY A 60 -5.94 22.20 18.23
CA GLY A 60 -6.99 21.71 17.33
C GLY A 60 -7.75 20.48 17.83
N GLY A 61 -7.54 20.03 19.07
CA GLY A 61 -8.16 18.83 19.63
C GLY A 61 -7.18 17.97 20.42
N PHE A 62 -7.42 16.66 20.44
CA PHE A 62 -6.61 15.68 21.13
C PHE A 62 -5.61 15.03 20.19
N GLU A 63 -4.39 14.84 20.67
CA GLU A 63 -3.28 14.25 19.95
C GLU A 63 -2.81 12.99 20.70
N ILE A 64 -2.35 11.99 19.94
CA ILE A 64 -1.76 10.78 20.51
C ILE A 64 -0.23 10.87 20.36
N ASN A 65 0.48 10.58 21.44
CA ASN A 65 1.93 10.56 21.49
C ASN A 65 2.42 9.13 21.74
N LEU A 66 3.35 8.69 20.91
CA LEU A 66 4.12 7.47 21.10
C LEU A 66 5.47 7.88 21.70
N ASP A 67 5.69 7.53 22.96
CA ASP A 67 6.75 8.03 23.83
C ASP A 67 6.76 9.57 23.90
N HIS A 68 7.62 10.20 23.10
CA HIS A 68 7.77 11.65 23.01
C HIS A 68 7.51 12.18 21.59
N ARG A 69 6.96 11.34 20.70
CA ARG A 69 6.70 11.68 19.30
C ARG A 69 5.20 11.71 19.04
N LYS A 70 4.73 12.84 18.49
CA LYS A 70 3.34 12.96 18.01
C LYS A 70 3.08 11.93 16.90
N LEU A 71 1.96 11.23 17.02
CA LEU A 71 1.48 10.32 15.99
C LEU A 71 1.16 11.10 14.71
N LYS A 72 1.50 10.52 13.57
CA LYS A 72 1.26 11.10 12.25
C LYS A 72 0.48 10.15 11.36
N THR A 73 -0.28 10.73 10.45
CA THR A 73 -0.97 9.99 9.38
C THR A 73 0.03 9.51 8.32
N PRO A 74 -0.37 8.55 7.45
CA PRO A 74 0.44 8.14 6.31
C PRO A 74 0.91 9.30 5.41
N GLN A 75 0.12 10.38 5.25
CA GLN A 75 0.54 11.60 4.55
C GLN A 75 1.37 12.57 5.41
N ALA A 76 1.91 12.11 6.54
CA ALA A 76 2.71 12.88 7.49
C ALA A 76 2.00 14.10 8.13
N LYS A 77 0.67 14.15 8.08
CA LYS A 77 -0.13 15.13 8.84
C LYS A 77 -0.16 14.74 10.31
N LEU A 78 -0.42 15.72 11.17
CA LEU A 78 -0.58 15.47 12.59
C LEU A 78 -1.89 14.69 12.83
N PHE A 79 -1.85 13.62 13.63
CA PHE A 79 -3.03 12.85 13.98
C PHE A 79 -3.78 13.56 15.11
N THR A 80 -4.77 14.38 14.73
CA THR A 80 -5.62 15.13 15.68
C THR A 80 -7.05 14.64 15.59
N VAL A 81 -7.70 14.47 16.75
CA VAL A 81 -9.10 14.04 16.84
C VAL A 81 -9.90 14.99 17.74
N PRO A 82 -11.19 15.23 17.43
CA PRO A 82 -11.97 16.26 18.12
C PRO A 82 -12.51 15.82 19.50
N SER A 83 -12.50 14.52 19.81
CA SER A 83 -13.11 13.96 21.03
C SER A 83 -12.07 13.20 21.86
N GLU A 84 -12.10 13.42 23.17
CA GLU A 84 -11.23 12.74 24.13
C GLU A 84 -11.48 11.23 24.14
N ALA A 85 -12.75 10.80 24.15
CA ALA A 85 -13.11 9.39 24.14
C ALA A 85 -12.54 8.66 22.92
N LEU A 86 -12.53 9.32 21.77
CA LEU A 86 -11.95 8.77 20.54
C LEU A 86 -10.42 8.73 20.62
N ALA A 87 -9.78 9.74 21.22
CA ALA A 87 -8.34 9.73 21.47
C ALA A 87 -7.94 8.58 22.41
N ILE A 88 -8.72 8.34 23.48
CA ILE A 88 -8.52 7.21 24.41
C ILE A 88 -8.63 5.90 23.66
N ALA A 89 -9.69 5.70 22.87
CA ALA A 89 -9.88 4.46 22.13
C ALA A 89 -8.73 4.20 21.14
N VAL A 90 -8.26 5.22 20.42
CA VAL A 90 -7.08 5.11 19.54
C VAL A 90 -5.83 4.81 20.34
N ALA A 91 -5.59 5.50 21.45
CA ALA A 91 -4.43 5.23 22.31
C ALA A 91 -4.44 3.79 22.84
N THR A 92 -5.60 3.24 23.19
CA THR A 92 -5.76 1.83 23.58
C THR A 92 -5.42 0.88 22.42
N GLU A 93 -5.82 1.18 21.18
CA GLU A 93 -5.42 0.36 20.02
C GLU A 93 -3.89 0.32 19.87
N TRP A 94 -3.22 1.46 20.04
CA TRP A 94 -1.75 1.54 20.00
C TRP A 94 -1.08 0.83 21.18
N ASP A 95 -1.61 0.97 22.38
CA ASP A 95 -1.04 0.33 23.57
C ASP A 95 -1.18 -1.21 23.53
N SER A 96 -2.27 -1.71 22.93
CA SER A 96 -2.55 -3.14 22.78
C SER A 96 -1.58 -3.91 21.86
N GLN A 97 -0.76 -3.22 21.07
CA GLN A 97 0.19 -3.86 20.16
C GLN A 97 1.33 -4.50 20.94
N GLN A 98 1.75 -5.71 20.59
CA GLN A 98 2.82 -6.42 21.31
C GLN A 98 4.16 -6.28 20.57
N ASP A 99 4.72 -7.38 20.06
CA ASP A 99 6.01 -7.38 19.37
C ASP A 99 5.96 -6.72 17.99
N THR A 100 4.84 -6.92 17.27
CA THR A 100 4.60 -6.36 15.94
C THR A 100 3.34 -5.49 15.94
N ILE A 101 3.38 -4.44 15.12
CA ILE A 101 2.25 -3.53 14.90
C ILE A 101 1.35 -4.17 13.84
N LYS A 102 0.15 -4.58 14.27
CA LYS A 102 -0.85 -5.27 13.45
C LYS A 102 -1.93 -4.28 13.03
N PHE A 103 -1.77 -3.65 11.87
CA PHE A 103 -2.72 -2.63 11.39
C PHE A 103 -4.18 -3.12 11.28
N TYR A 104 -4.39 -4.42 11.02
CA TYR A 104 -5.73 -4.99 10.92
C TYR A 104 -6.48 -5.04 12.27
N THR A 105 -5.80 -4.88 13.41
CA THR A 105 -6.46 -4.78 14.73
C THR A 105 -6.76 -3.33 15.13
N MET A 106 -6.38 -2.35 14.30
CA MET A 106 -6.44 -0.92 14.60
C MET A 106 -7.44 -0.21 13.69
N HIS A 107 -8.72 -0.56 13.82
CA HIS A 107 -9.78 -0.07 12.95
C HIS A 107 -10.04 1.42 13.14
N LEU A 108 -10.06 1.92 14.37
CA LEU A 108 -10.29 3.34 14.65
C LEU A 108 -9.15 4.19 14.10
N THR A 109 -7.91 3.75 14.31
CA THR A 109 -6.73 4.39 13.74
C THR A 109 -6.81 4.45 12.21
N THR A 110 -7.22 3.35 11.56
CA THR A 110 -7.36 3.27 10.09
C THR A 110 -8.44 4.20 9.55
N LEU A 111 -9.59 4.27 10.23
CA LEU A 111 -10.68 5.19 9.89
C LEU A 111 -10.26 6.65 10.05
N CYS A 112 -9.60 6.98 11.16
CA CYS A 112 -9.09 8.34 11.40
C CYS A 112 -8.06 8.76 10.36
N ASN A 113 -7.11 7.87 10.02
CA ASN A 113 -6.14 8.11 8.96
C ASN A 113 -6.86 8.43 7.63
N THR A 114 -7.87 7.64 7.27
CA THR A 114 -8.64 7.84 6.03
C THR A 114 -9.38 9.18 6.04
N SER A 115 -9.98 9.55 7.18
CA SER A 115 -10.69 10.82 7.34
C SER A 115 -9.77 12.03 7.25
N LEU A 116 -8.57 11.97 7.84
CA LEU A 116 -7.60 13.07 7.87
C LEU A 116 -6.84 13.23 6.54
N ASP A 117 -6.51 12.11 5.91
CA ASP A 117 -5.72 12.11 4.67
C ASP A 117 -6.59 12.30 3.42
N ASN A 118 -7.87 11.90 3.48
CA ASN A 118 -8.81 11.89 2.35
C ASN A 118 -8.10 11.44 1.05
N PRO A 119 -7.64 10.18 0.97
CA PRO A 119 -6.84 9.70 -0.16
C PRO A 119 -7.58 9.80 -1.50
N THR A 120 -8.91 9.79 -1.47
CA THR A 120 -9.75 9.93 -2.67
C THR A 120 -9.99 11.38 -3.08
N GLN A 121 -9.49 12.34 -2.29
CA GLN A 121 -9.59 13.78 -2.52
C GLN A 121 -11.02 14.23 -2.85
N ARG A 122 -12.02 13.58 -2.24
CA ARG A 122 -13.43 13.92 -2.46
C ARG A 122 -13.83 15.10 -1.59
N ASN A 123 -14.57 16.02 -2.19
CA ASN A 123 -15.19 17.12 -1.45
C ASN A 123 -16.42 16.61 -0.69
N LYS A 124 -16.85 17.35 0.34
CA LYS A 124 -18.00 17.00 1.18
C LYS A 124 -19.25 16.66 0.36
N ASP A 125 -19.55 17.48 -0.65
CA ASP A 125 -20.74 17.26 -1.50
C ASP A 125 -20.65 15.98 -2.33
N GLN A 126 -19.45 15.60 -2.78
CA GLN A 126 -19.25 14.36 -3.51
C GLN A 126 -19.43 13.15 -2.59
N MET A 127 -18.97 13.24 -1.34
CA MET A 127 -19.19 12.20 -0.33
C MET A 127 -20.68 12.07 0.00
N ILE A 128 -21.38 13.19 0.20
CA ILE A 128 -22.83 13.20 0.47
C ILE A 128 -23.59 12.57 -0.71
N ARG A 129 -23.32 12.99 -1.94
CA ARG A 129 -23.98 12.41 -3.13
C ARG A 129 -23.71 10.91 -3.27
N ALA A 130 -22.49 10.45 -2.98
CA ALA A 130 -22.15 9.03 -3.03
C ALA A 130 -22.92 8.24 -1.96
N ALA A 131 -23.08 8.78 -0.76
CA ALA A 131 -23.87 8.17 0.30
C ALA A 131 -25.36 8.12 -0.06
N VAL A 132 -25.92 9.23 -0.56
CA VAL A 132 -27.33 9.32 -0.98
C VAL A 132 -27.64 8.34 -2.11
N LYS A 133 -26.74 8.16 -3.07
CA LYS A 133 -26.92 7.19 -4.18
C LYS A 133 -27.13 5.76 -3.69
N PHE A 134 -26.60 5.38 -2.53
CA PHE A 134 -26.81 4.05 -1.98
C PHE A 134 -28.24 3.83 -1.48
N LEU A 135 -28.96 4.89 -1.12
CA LEU A 135 -30.37 4.81 -0.68
C LEU A 135 -31.29 4.30 -1.80
N ASP A 136 -30.97 4.60 -3.07
CA ASP A 136 -31.73 4.09 -4.23
C ASP A 136 -31.61 2.57 -4.39
N THR A 137 -30.54 1.96 -3.85
CA THR A 137 -30.24 0.53 -3.94
C THR A 137 -30.08 -0.09 -2.55
N ASP A 138 -30.87 0.36 -1.58
CA ASP A 138 -30.81 -0.17 -0.22
C ASP A 138 -31.24 -1.66 -0.21
N THR A 139 -30.40 -2.50 0.40
CA THR A 139 -30.63 -3.94 0.49
C THR A 139 -31.73 -4.28 1.49
N ILE A 140 -32.03 -3.41 2.45
CA ILE A 140 -33.13 -3.61 3.41
C ILE A 140 -34.47 -3.59 2.69
N TRP A 141 -34.63 -2.71 1.70
CA TRP A 141 -35.88 -2.59 0.93
C TRP A 141 -36.15 -3.81 0.04
N TRP A 142 -35.10 -4.49 -0.42
CA TRP A 142 -35.24 -5.59 -1.39
C TRP A 142 -35.91 -6.85 -0.81
N PHE A 143 -35.85 -7.07 0.51
CA PHE A 143 -36.42 -8.28 1.13
C PHE A 143 -37.92 -8.14 1.49
N LEU A 144 -38.51 -6.96 1.34
CA LEU A 144 -39.88 -6.66 1.78
C LEU A 144 -40.93 -6.67 0.66
N GLN A 145 -40.58 -7.13 -0.55
CA GLN A 145 -41.45 -7.14 -1.73
C GLN A 145 -41.57 -8.54 -2.33
#